data_AF-A0A353EXJ2-F1
#
_entry.id   AF-A0A353EXJ2-F1
#
_cell.length_a   1.000
_cell.length_b   1.000
_cell.length_c   1.000
_cell.angle_alpha   90.00
_cell.angle_beta   90.00
_cell.angle_gamma   90.00
#
_symmetry.space_group_name_H-M   'P 1'
#
loop_
_entity.id
_entity.type
_entity.pdbx_description
1 polymer ?
#
loop_
_entity_poly.entity_id
_entity_poly.type
_entity_poly.pdbx_seq_one_letter_code
_entity_poly.pdbx_strand_id
1 'polypeptide(L)'
;MTLVKRRSLFPLICGILLLTVILLLPSCGEKGTEKPYDFLVTFNYNVGNLDVSCPDQYLGVKSGGVVGIEPGFNDDFKLRPIANYYIEGWYTPKLAADGTPEKDPTTGRVLLDKKWSFETDTVTADTVLYANLIRQSTLSFVDIATGEVVKTLTATPGTRQNELISVLAPKKDGYTLVGYYTDAAKTERFQWPFIYGDEDVTAYVDFLEGNWSIADSAETFKRGISGNKNVYVTADLDFSDTVWVTTSYNGTIEGNGHKLTGLTLKKDGSKTSTSGFGLFTTLGADANLRNLTIENLTIRFSASLAGSYRIAPIADEIKAGAKFDHVTVTGELSYDISKAPTSEVYPIAVKNGISDADMTDCDLNISLVNVNG
;
A
#
# COMPACT_ATOMS: atom_id res chain seq x y z
N MET A 1 -4.44 26.28 -4.39
CA MET A 1 -5.09 26.94 -5.55
C MET A 1 -5.74 28.22 -5.04
N THR A 2 -5.30 29.35 -5.56
CA THR A 2 -5.63 30.70 -5.10
C THR A 2 -7.09 31.02 -5.44
N LEU A 3 -7.91 31.33 -4.42
CA LEU A 3 -9.29 31.77 -4.58
C LEU A 3 -9.31 33.13 -5.29
N VAL A 4 -9.68 33.12 -6.58
CA VAL A 4 -10.03 34.33 -7.31
C VAL A 4 -11.46 34.72 -6.91
N LYS A 5 -11.57 35.85 -6.23
CA LYS A 5 -12.81 36.48 -5.79
C LYS A 5 -13.53 37.07 -7.01
N ARG A 6 -14.49 36.36 -7.63
CA ARG A 6 -15.35 36.92 -8.69
C ARG A 6 -16.52 37.70 -8.07
N ARG A 7 -16.54 39.01 -8.33
CA ARG A 7 -17.66 39.94 -8.09
C ARG A 7 -18.56 39.97 -9.32
N SER A 8 -19.80 39.51 -9.18
CA SER A 8 -21.05 40.23 -9.45
C SER A 8 -22.20 39.23 -9.52
N LEU A 9 -23.14 39.32 -8.56
CA LEU A 9 -24.39 38.57 -8.59
C LEU A 9 -25.30 39.16 -9.67
N PHE A 10 -25.68 38.35 -10.65
CA PHE A 10 -26.99 38.46 -11.32
C PHE A 10 -27.93 37.42 -10.67
N PRO A 11 -29.24 37.73 -10.52
CA PRO A 11 -30.16 36.84 -9.81
C PRO A 11 -30.39 35.56 -10.63
N LEU A 12 -29.90 34.46 -10.09
CA LEU A 12 -30.07 33.09 -10.56
C LEU A 12 -31.45 32.58 -10.12
N ILE A 13 -32.29 32.09 -11.04
CA ILE A 13 -33.51 31.35 -10.70
C ILE A 13 -33.28 29.89 -11.10
N CYS A 14 -32.95 29.05 -10.12
CA CYS A 14 -32.92 27.60 -10.27
C CYS A 14 -34.35 27.07 -10.30
N GLY A 15 -34.80 26.63 -11.47
CA GLY A 15 -36.02 25.84 -11.61
C GLY A 15 -35.67 24.43 -12.08
N ILE A 16 -35.68 23.44 -11.18
CA ILE A 16 -35.65 22.03 -11.55
C ILE A 16 -37.00 21.71 -12.18
N LEU A 17 -37.06 21.54 -13.50
CA LEU A 17 -38.22 20.98 -14.18
C LEU A 17 -37.95 19.49 -14.43
N LEU A 18 -38.43 18.63 -13.54
CA LEU A 18 -38.57 17.20 -13.82
C LEU A 18 -39.75 17.05 -14.78
N LEU A 19 -39.48 17.16 -16.09
CA LEU A 19 -40.51 16.94 -17.11
C LEU A 19 -40.73 15.42 -17.26
N THR A 20 -41.64 14.87 -16.46
CA THR A 20 -42.28 13.60 -16.78
C THR A 20 -43.27 13.85 -17.92
N VAL A 21 -43.06 13.16 -19.05
CA VAL A 21 -43.95 13.21 -20.20
C VAL A 21 -45.33 12.71 -19.78
N ILE A 22 -46.30 13.60 -19.64
CA ILE A 22 -47.73 13.25 -19.54
C ILE A 22 -48.45 13.89 -20.73
N LEU A 23 -48.99 13.00 -21.57
CA LEU A 23 -49.86 13.30 -22.69
C LEU A 23 -51.15 13.99 -22.23
N LEU A 24 -51.47 15.10 -22.91
CA LEU A 24 -52.79 15.67 -23.24
C LEU A 24 -53.91 15.62 -22.19
N LEU A 25 -54.30 16.79 -21.65
CA LEU A 25 -55.71 17.27 -21.66
C LEU A 25 -55.73 18.82 -21.56
N PRO A 26 -56.67 19.52 -22.23
CA PRO A 26 -56.74 20.98 -22.23
C PRO A 26 -57.57 21.48 -21.04
N SER A 27 -57.00 22.37 -20.24
CA SER A 27 -57.77 23.16 -19.27
C SER A 27 -57.24 24.59 -19.24
N CYS A 28 -58.05 25.51 -19.75
CA CYS A 28 -57.83 26.95 -19.75
C CYS A 28 -57.56 27.51 -18.34
N GLY A 29 -56.60 28.43 -18.27
CA GLY A 29 -56.27 29.24 -17.10
C GLY A 29 -55.01 30.07 -17.33
N GLU A 30 -55.05 31.00 -18.28
CA GLU A 30 -53.94 31.92 -18.55
C GLU A 30 -53.71 32.91 -17.39
N LYS A 31 -52.64 32.67 -16.63
CA LYS A 31 -51.69 33.71 -16.24
C LYS A 31 -50.31 33.18 -16.58
N GLY A 32 -49.86 33.45 -17.80
CA GLY A 32 -48.53 33.06 -18.25
C GLY A 32 -47.47 33.77 -17.42
N THR A 33 -46.95 33.11 -16.40
CA THR A 33 -45.63 33.44 -15.86
C THR A 33 -44.63 33.23 -16.99
N GLU A 34 -44.17 34.33 -17.57
CA GLU A 34 -43.15 34.33 -18.60
C GLU A 34 -41.93 33.56 -18.08
N LYS A 35 -41.42 32.63 -18.90
CA LYS A 35 -40.27 31.81 -18.51
C LYS A 35 -39.09 32.76 -18.20
N PRO A 36 -38.38 32.58 -17.06
CA PRO A 36 -37.27 33.46 -16.70
C PRO A 36 -36.01 33.26 -17.57
N TYR A 37 -36.10 32.48 -18.65
CA TYR A 37 -35.03 32.09 -19.56
C TYR A 37 -35.53 32.11 -21.00
N ASP A 38 -34.60 32.25 -21.96
CA ASP A 38 -34.93 32.26 -23.39
C ASP A 38 -34.60 30.90 -24.03
N PHE A 39 -33.56 30.22 -23.53
CA PHE A 39 -33.10 28.93 -24.01
C PHE A 39 -32.86 27.94 -22.88
N LEU A 40 -32.99 26.64 -23.18
CA LEU A 40 -32.69 25.54 -22.28
C LEU A 40 -31.36 24.90 -22.66
N VAL A 41 -30.46 24.78 -21.68
CA VAL A 41 -29.26 23.96 -21.79
C VAL A 41 -29.52 22.62 -21.13
N THR A 42 -29.41 21.55 -21.90
CA THR A 42 -29.56 20.17 -21.45
C THR A 42 -28.19 19.54 -21.24
N PHE A 43 -27.94 19.03 -20.05
CA PHE A 43 -26.74 18.30 -19.67
C PHE A 43 -27.02 16.80 -19.78
N ASN A 44 -26.60 16.22 -20.90
CA ASN A 44 -26.74 14.80 -21.16
C ASN A 44 -25.45 14.07 -20.76
N TYR A 45 -25.58 13.11 -19.85
CA TYR A 45 -24.42 12.38 -19.32
C TYR A 45 -23.75 11.42 -20.32
N ASN A 46 -24.31 11.32 -21.53
CA ASN A 46 -23.75 10.57 -22.64
C ASN A 46 -23.40 9.11 -22.28
N VAL A 47 -24.29 8.47 -21.50
CA VAL A 47 -24.05 7.13 -20.96
C VAL A 47 -24.17 6.05 -22.05
N GLY A 48 -24.82 6.34 -23.17
CA GLY A 48 -24.97 5.42 -24.30
C GLY A 48 -25.65 4.12 -23.85
N ASN A 49 -25.00 2.99 -24.11
CA ASN A 49 -25.46 1.64 -23.77
C ASN A 49 -25.06 1.18 -22.36
N LEU A 50 -24.47 2.05 -21.52
CA LEU A 50 -24.15 1.69 -20.14
C LEU A 50 -25.45 1.40 -19.36
N ASP A 51 -25.42 0.35 -18.53
CA ASP A 51 -26.51 0.01 -17.61
C ASP A 51 -26.50 0.94 -16.39
N VAL A 52 -26.78 2.23 -16.63
CA VAL A 52 -26.83 3.27 -15.60
C VAL A 52 -27.94 4.26 -15.90
N SER A 53 -28.78 4.52 -14.91
CA SER A 53 -29.81 5.56 -15.01
C SER A 53 -29.25 6.90 -14.55
N CYS A 54 -28.82 7.72 -15.51
CA CYS A 54 -28.33 9.07 -15.25
C CYS A 54 -29.17 10.09 -16.06
N PRO A 55 -30.29 10.59 -15.50
CA PRO A 55 -31.18 11.49 -16.22
C PRO A 55 -30.51 12.82 -16.54
N ASP A 56 -30.94 13.41 -17.65
CA ASP A 56 -30.50 14.73 -18.07
C ASP A 56 -30.84 15.78 -17.01
N GLN A 57 -29.98 16.79 -16.92
CA GLN A 57 -30.22 17.97 -16.09
C GLN A 57 -30.37 19.21 -16.94
N TYR A 58 -31.06 20.22 -16.44
CA TYR A 58 -31.47 21.35 -17.25
C TYR A 58 -31.11 22.67 -16.58
N LEU A 59 -30.69 23.64 -17.38
CA LEU A 59 -30.43 25.02 -16.95
C LEU A 59 -31.04 26.01 -17.94
N GLY A 60 -31.87 26.92 -17.47
CA GLY A 60 -32.39 28.02 -18.27
C GLY A 60 -31.38 29.15 -18.41
N VAL A 61 -31.15 29.65 -19.64
CA VAL A 61 -30.19 30.71 -19.96
C VAL A 61 -30.87 31.78 -20.82
N LYS A 62 -30.48 33.06 -20.63
CA LYS A 62 -30.92 34.17 -21.49
C LYS A 62 -30.14 34.19 -22.81
N SER A 63 -30.76 34.70 -23.87
CA SER A 63 -30.14 34.80 -25.19
C SER A 63 -28.85 35.61 -25.15
N GLY A 64 -27.78 35.04 -25.69
CA GLY A 64 -26.43 35.60 -25.64
C GLY A 64 -25.74 35.49 -24.27
N GLY A 65 -26.39 34.90 -23.27
CA GLY A 65 -25.83 34.63 -21.95
C GLY A 65 -24.89 33.42 -21.94
N VAL A 66 -23.95 33.40 -20.99
CA VAL A 66 -23.09 32.25 -20.73
C VAL A 66 -23.79 31.22 -19.84
N VAL A 67 -23.30 29.97 -19.89
CA VAL A 67 -23.73 28.90 -18.98
C VAL A 67 -22.99 29.10 -17.65
N GLY A 68 -23.61 29.82 -16.71
CA GLY A 68 -22.92 30.29 -15.50
C GLY A 68 -22.57 29.21 -14.46
N ILE A 69 -23.13 28.01 -14.59
CA ILE A 69 -22.89 26.86 -13.69
C ILE A 69 -22.95 25.55 -14.47
N GLU A 70 -22.26 24.52 -13.97
CA GLU A 70 -22.30 23.16 -14.51
C GLU A 70 -22.69 22.14 -13.42
N PRO A 71 -23.13 20.92 -13.78
CA PRO A 71 -23.39 19.88 -12.80
C PRO A 71 -22.18 19.67 -11.89
N GLY A 72 -22.41 19.74 -10.58
CA GLY A 72 -21.38 19.78 -9.53
C GLY A 72 -21.29 21.13 -8.82
N PHE A 73 -21.97 22.17 -9.30
CA PHE A 73 -21.89 23.51 -8.72
C PHE A 73 -22.47 23.60 -7.30
N ASN A 74 -23.59 22.93 -7.02
CA ASN A 74 -24.25 22.92 -5.70
C ASN A 74 -25.10 21.65 -5.50
N ASP A 75 -25.76 21.55 -4.34
CA ASP A 75 -26.58 20.39 -3.98
C ASP A 75 -27.84 20.20 -4.85
N ASP A 76 -28.35 21.27 -5.45
CA ASP A 76 -29.53 21.22 -6.33
C ASP A 76 -29.14 20.90 -7.79
N PHE A 77 -27.85 20.99 -8.11
CA PHE A 77 -27.29 20.74 -9.43
C PHE A 77 -26.04 19.86 -9.31
N LYS A 78 -26.21 18.65 -8.77
CA LYS A 78 -25.12 17.72 -8.46
C LYS A 78 -24.55 17.07 -9.72
N LEU A 79 -23.23 16.87 -9.72
CA LEU A 79 -22.61 15.97 -10.67
C LEU A 79 -22.94 14.53 -10.26
N ARG A 80 -23.59 13.78 -11.15
CA ARG A 80 -23.92 12.37 -10.91
C ARG A 80 -22.70 11.50 -11.24
N PRO A 81 -22.21 10.66 -10.32
CA PRO A 81 -21.13 9.74 -10.60
C PRO A 81 -21.60 8.64 -11.54
N ILE A 82 -20.70 8.19 -12.43
CA ILE A 82 -20.92 7.04 -13.30
C ILE A 82 -19.83 6.04 -12.95
N ALA A 83 -20.21 4.82 -12.55
CA ALA A 83 -19.26 3.79 -12.15
C ALA A 83 -18.22 3.58 -13.27
N ASN A 84 -16.93 3.56 -12.90
CA ASN A 84 -15.79 3.33 -13.80
C ASN A 84 -15.58 4.41 -14.88
N TYR A 85 -16.17 5.60 -14.71
CA TYR A 85 -15.92 6.75 -15.58
C TYR A 85 -15.76 8.03 -14.76
N TYR A 86 -14.83 8.90 -15.17
CA TYR A 86 -14.85 10.30 -14.77
C TYR A 86 -15.35 11.17 -15.92
N ILE A 87 -16.06 12.24 -15.56
CA ILE A 87 -16.55 13.25 -16.51
C ILE A 87 -15.45 14.30 -16.68
N GLU A 88 -14.80 14.29 -17.85
CA GLU A 88 -13.69 15.20 -18.16
C GLU A 88 -14.18 16.62 -18.54
N GLY A 89 -15.42 16.72 -18.99
CA GLY A 89 -16.08 17.97 -19.32
C GLY A 89 -17.33 17.78 -20.15
N TRP A 90 -17.85 18.89 -20.66
CA TRP A 90 -19.08 18.96 -21.45
C TRP A 90 -18.79 19.46 -22.85
N TYR A 91 -19.41 18.85 -23.85
CA TYR A 91 -19.07 19.04 -25.25
C TYR A 91 -20.32 19.22 -26.11
N THR A 92 -20.19 19.99 -27.19
CA THR A 92 -21.20 19.97 -28.26
C THR A 92 -21.12 18.65 -29.02
N PRO A 93 -22.25 18.16 -29.57
CA PRO A 93 -22.24 16.96 -30.40
C PRO A 93 -21.61 17.25 -31.77
N LYS A 94 -20.98 16.23 -32.35
CA LYS A 94 -20.74 16.18 -33.79
C LYS A 94 -22.09 15.91 -34.48
N LEU A 95 -22.46 16.75 -35.43
CA LEU A 95 -23.73 16.67 -36.13
C LEU A 95 -23.57 16.06 -37.53
N ALA A 96 -24.52 15.21 -37.90
CA ALA A 96 -24.72 14.77 -39.27
C ALA A 96 -25.29 15.91 -40.14
N ALA A 97 -25.35 15.68 -41.47
CA ALA A 97 -25.84 16.67 -42.43
C ALA A 97 -27.29 17.12 -42.19
N ASP A 98 -28.11 16.29 -41.52
CA ASP A 98 -29.50 16.61 -41.16
C ASP A 98 -29.64 17.32 -39.80
N GLY A 99 -28.52 17.63 -39.14
CA GLY A 99 -28.48 18.29 -37.83
C GLY A 99 -28.69 17.35 -36.64
N THR A 100 -28.76 16.03 -36.84
CA THR A 100 -28.85 15.06 -35.74
C THR A 100 -27.47 14.72 -35.17
N PRO A 101 -27.33 14.48 -33.85
CA PRO A 101 -26.07 14.03 -33.27
C PRO A 101 -25.65 12.66 -33.80
N GLU A 102 -24.42 12.55 -34.32
CA GLU A 102 -23.82 11.27 -34.67
C GLU A 102 -23.52 10.45 -33.42
N LYS A 103 -23.63 9.13 -33.52
CA LYS A 103 -23.36 8.20 -32.39
C LYS A 103 -22.29 7.19 -32.76
N ASP A 104 -21.47 6.84 -31.77
CA ASP A 104 -20.59 5.69 -31.83
C ASP A 104 -21.43 4.40 -31.82
N PRO A 105 -21.29 3.52 -32.83
CA PRO A 105 -22.14 2.33 -32.97
C PRO A 105 -21.87 1.26 -31.91
N THR A 106 -20.71 1.28 -31.25
CA THR A 106 -20.33 0.28 -30.24
C THR A 106 -20.88 0.66 -28.88
N THR A 107 -20.66 1.92 -28.49
CA THR A 107 -21.00 2.42 -27.16
C THR A 107 -22.38 3.08 -27.09
N GLY A 108 -22.97 3.42 -28.24
CA GLY A 108 -24.24 4.16 -28.33
C GLY A 108 -24.15 5.63 -27.90
N ARG A 109 -22.93 6.09 -27.57
CA ARG A 109 -22.67 7.46 -27.12
C ARG A 109 -22.64 8.42 -28.28
N VAL A 110 -23.05 9.66 -28.05
CA VAL A 110 -22.92 10.75 -29.02
C VAL A 110 -21.44 11.08 -29.21
N LEU A 111 -21.03 11.22 -30.47
CA LEU A 111 -19.69 11.67 -30.84
C LEU A 111 -19.54 13.15 -30.50
N LEU A 112 -18.42 13.50 -29.86
CA LEU A 112 -18.17 14.85 -29.35
C LEU A 112 -17.42 15.69 -30.39
N ASP A 113 -17.68 16.99 -30.41
CA ASP A 113 -17.01 17.96 -31.29
C ASP A 113 -16.21 18.98 -30.48
N LYS A 114 -16.82 20.10 -30.07
CA LYS A 114 -16.14 21.18 -29.35
C LYS A 114 -16.37 21.06 -27.84
N LYS A 115 -15.28 21.17 -27.06
CA LYS A 115 -15.38 21.35 -25.60
C LYS A 115 -16.09 22.67 -25.28
N TRP A 116 -17.15 22.61 -24.50
CA TRP A 116 -17.89 23.81 -24.07
C TRP A 116 -17.08 24.59 -23.04
N SER A 117 -16.94 25.90 -23.27
CA SER A 117 -16.33 26.82 -22.31
C SER A 117 -17.42 27.56 -21.53
N PHE A 118 -17.61 27.21 -20.26
CA PHE A 118 -18.58 27.87 -19.38
C PHE A 118 -18.25 29.35 -19.11
N GLU A 119 -17.03 29.79 -19.42
CA GLU A 119 -16.62 31.19 -19.25
C GLU A 119 -16.91 32.07 -20.46
N THR A 120 -16.88 31.50 -21.67
CA THR A 120 -16.85 32.28 -22.91
C THR A 120 -17.92 31.91 -23.91
N ASP A 121 -18.41 30.67 -23.89
CA ASP A 121 -19.43 30.24 -24.85
C ASP A 121 -20.81 30.75 -24.39
N THR A 122 -21.55 31.29 -25.36
CA THR A 122 -22.87 31.89 -25.14
C THR A 122 -23.95 31.05 -25.80
N VAL A 123 -25.16 31.12 -25.22
CA VAL A 123 -26.32 30.35 -25.67
C VAL A 123 -27.21 31.23 -26.55
N THR A 124 -27.37 30.85 -27.81
CA THR A 124 -28.23 31.55 -28.79
C THR A 124 -29.39 30.69 -29.30
N ALA A 125 -29.49 29.45 -28.83
CA ALA A 125 -30.56 28.49 -29.08
C ALA A 125 -30.55 27.43 -27.97
N ASP A 126 -31.62 26.63 -27.87
CA ASP A 126 -31.61 25.44 -27.02
C ASP A 126 -30.41 24.56 -27.39
N THR A 127 -29.65 24.15 -26.36
CA THR A 127 -28.34 23.49 -26.54
C THR A 127 -28.28 22.23 -25.71
N VAL A 128 -27.80 21.13 -26.29
CA VAL A 128 -27.50 19.90 -25.55
C VAL A 128 -25.98 19.75 -25.44
N LEU A 129 -25.49 19.67 -24.23
CA LEU A 129 -24.10 19.38 -23.91
C LEU A 129 -23.97 17.93 -23.45
N TYR A 130 -23.02 17.22 -24.04
CA TYR A 130 -22.75 15.81 -23.76
C TYR A 130 -21.50 15.66 -22.91
N ALA A 131 -21.58 14.88 -21.85
CA ALA A 131 -20.42 14.58 -21.01
C ALA A 131 -19.38 13.76 -21.79
N ASN A 132 -18.10 14.10 -21.60
CA ASN A 132 -16.98 13.29 -22.03
C ASN A 132 -16.61 12.28 -20.94
N LEU A 133 -17.03 11.02 -21.13
CA LEU A 133 -16.81 9.94 -20.18
C LEU A 133 -15.50 9.22 -20.48
N ILE A 134 -14.50 9.43 -19.62
CA ILE A 134 -13.22 8.74 -19.71
C ILE A 134 -13.21 7.57 -18.75
N ARG A 135 -12.92 6.38 -19.30
CA ARG A 135 -12.97 5.11 -18.58
C ARG A 135 -11.83 5.01 -17.56
N GLN A 136 -12.13 4.50 -16.38
CA GLN A 136 -11.18 4.19 -15.32
C GLN A 136 -11.46 2.80 -14.77
N SER A 137 -10.43 2.12 -14.31
CA SER A 137 -10.54 0.90 -13.51
C SER A 137 -10.04 1.14 -12.10
N THR A 138 -10.58 0.36 -11.18
CA THR A 138 -10.32 0.42 -9.75
C THR A 138 -9.39 -0.71 -9.34
N LEU A 139 -8.33 -0.38 -8.61
CA LEU A 139 -7.56 -1.33 -7.81
C LEU A 139 -8.03 -1.24 -6.36
N SER A 140 -8.75 -2.25 -5.90
CA SER A 140 -9.26 -2.36 -4.53
C SER A 140 -8.31 -3.19 -3.68
N PHE A 141 -7.99 -2.71 -2.48
CA PHE A 141 -7.22 -3.43 -1.48
C PHE A 141 -8.16 -3.99 -0.43
N VAL A 142 -8.23 -5.32 -0.30
CA VAL A 142 -9.17 -6.02 0.58
C VAL A 142 -8.41 -6.71 1.73
N ASP A 143 -8.74 -6.39 2.97
CA ASP A 143 -8.18 -7.08 4.14
C ASP A 143 -8.61 -8.55 4.12
N ILE A 144 -7.63 -9.46 4.09
CA ILE A 144 -7.85 -10.91 4.05
C ILE A 144 -8.66 -11.39 5.25
N ALA A 145 -8.48 -10.79 6.43
CA ALA A 145 -9.12 -11.26 7.65
C ALA A 145 -10.61 -10.86 7.73
N THR A 146 -10.98 -9.70 7.19
CA THR A 146 -12.35 -9.14 7.33
C THR A 146 -13.15 -9.15 6.03
N GLY A 147 -12.48 -9.23 4.87
CA GLY A 147 -13.10 -9.04 3.56
C GLY A 147 -13.45 -7.59 3.24
N GLU A 148 -13.06 -6.63 4.08
CA GLU A 148 -13.37 -5.22 3.88
C GLU A 148 -12.38 -4.54 2.95
N VAL A 149 -12.88 -3.64 2.10
CA VAL A 149 -12.04 -2.78 1.25
C VAL A 149 -11.41 -1.71 2.14
N VAL A 150 -10.10 -1.78 2.35
CA VAL A 150 -9.34 -0.85 3.20
C VAL A 150 -8.75 0.33 2.42
N LYS A 151 -8.68 0.22 1.10
CA LYS A 151 -8.22 1.28 0.21
C LYS A 151 -8.66 1.01 -1.23
N THR A 152 -8.86 2.07 -2.01
CA THR A 152 -9.02 1.99 -3.45
C THR A 152 -8.09 2.98 -4.14
N LEU A 153 -7.68 2.64 -5.36
CA LEU A 153 -7.04 3.53 -6.31
C LEU A 153 -7.77 3.41 -7.64
N THR A 154 -7.82 4.50 -8.39
CA THR A 154 -8.48 4.54 -9.70
C THR A 154 -7.57 5.18 -10.71
N ALA A 155 -7.45 4.60 -11.90
CA ALA A 155 -6.71 5.20 -13.00
C ALA A 155 -7.28 4.77 -14.36
N THR A 156 -6.87 5.47 -15.42
CA THR A 156 -7.24 5.09 -16.79
C THR A 156 -6.43 3.87 -17.24
N PRO A 157 -6.98 3.03 -18.14
CA PRO A 157 -6.25 1.90 -18.72
C PRO A 157 -4.88 2.30 -19.29
N GLY A 158 -3.89 1.43 -19.14
CA GLY A 158 -2.49 1.65 -19.52
C GLY A 158 -1.66 2.42 -18.49
N THR A 159 -2.28 2.98 -17.44
CA THR A 159 -1.54 3.63 -16.35
C THR A 159 -0.72 2.60 -15.57
N ARG A 160 0.53 2.95 -15.24
CA ARG A 160 1.43 2.13 -14.42
C ARG A 160 1.34 2.51 -12.95
N GLN A 161 1.06 1.54 -12.09
CA GLN A 161 1.11 1.64 -10.64
C GLN A 161 2.30 0.85 -10.10
N ASN A 162 3.24 1.54 -9.46
CA ASN A 162 4.27 0.87 -8.65
C ASN A 162 3.70 0.50 -7.29
N GLU A 163 4.39 -0.40 -6.58
CA GLU A 163 4.06 -0.71 -5.20
C GLU A 163 3.99 0.58 -4.36
N LEU A 164 3.00 0.63 -3.46
CA LEU A 164 2.79 1.79 -2.61
C LEU A 164 3.89 1.88 -1.56
N ILE A 165 4.55 3.04 -1.51
CA ILE A 165 5.43 3.36 -0.38
C ILE A 165 4.65 3.33 0.93
N SER A 166 5.31 2.99 2.03
CA SER A 166 4.70 2.77 3.35
C SER A 166 3.72 3.88 3.81
N VAL A 167 3.99 5.14 3.47
CA VAL A 167 3.11 6.28 3.84
C VAL A 167 1.75 6.21 3.15
N LEU A 168 1.71 5.68 1.93
CA LEU A 168 0.53 5.57 1.07
C LEU A 168 -0.05 4.15 1.06
N ALA A 169 0.64 3.14 1.59
CA ALA A 169 0.13 1.78 1.68
C ALA A 169 -1.17 1.71 2.52
N PRO A 170 -2.01 0.68 2.35
CA PRO A 170 -3.14 0.42 3.23
C PRO A 170 -2.70 0.34 4.70
N LYS A 171 -3.53 0.88 5.60
CA LYS A 171 -3.23 0.96 7.03
C LYS A 171 -4.37 0.38 7.84
N LYS A 172 -4.00 -0.23 8.97
CA LYS A 172 -4.91 -0.75 9.98
C LYS A 172 -4.28 -0.48 11.35
N ASP A 173 -5.01 0.20 12.22
CA ASP A 173 -4.48 0.68 13.51
C ASP A 173 -4.04 -0.49 14.39
N GLY A 174 -2.79 -0.45 14.86
CA GLY A 174 -2.20 -1.52 15.65
C GLY A 174 -1.66 -2.71 14.84
N TYR A 175 -1.65 -2.64 13.51
CA TYR A 175 -1.17 -3.71 12.63
C TYR A 175 -0.05 -3.23 11.70
N THR A 176 0.75 -4.19 11.24
CA THR A 176 1.76 -4.02 10.20
C THR A 176 1.28 -4.69 8.91
N LEU A 177 1.36 -3.98 7.78
CA LEU A 177 1.09 -4.58 6.47
C LEU A 177 2.23 -5.55 6.10
N VAL A 178 1.90 -6.81 5.86
CA VAL A 178 2.85 -7.87 5.49
C VAL A 178 3.08 -7.90 3.98
N GLY A 179 2.01 -7.75 3.19
CA GLY A 179 2.11 -7.78 1.74
C GLY A 179 0.77 -7.81 1.03
N TYR A 180 0.85 -7.91 -0.30
CA TYR A 180 -0.26 -7.94 -1.24
C TYR A 180 -0.29 -9.28 -1.96
N TYR A 181 -1.48 -9.82 -2.18
CA TYR A 181 -1.73 -11.15 -2.76
C TYR A 181 -2.83 -11.09 -3.82
N THR A 182 -2.83 -12.06 -4.73
CA THR A 182 -3.86 -12.18 -5.78
C THR A 182 -5.17 -12.77 -5.25
N ASP A 183 -5.13 -13.47 -4.12
CA ASP A 183 -6.26 -14.10 -3.47
C ASP A 183 -6.12 -14.12 -1.93
N ALA A 184 -7.23 -14.38 -1.23
CA ALA A 184 -7.27 -14.41 0.24
C ALA A 184 -6.53 -15.61 0.88
N ALA A 185 -6.34 -16.71 0.14
CA ALA A 185 -5.55 -17.86 0.60
C ALA A 185 -4.04 -17.64 0.42
N LYS A 186 -3.62 -16.47 -0.11
CA LYS A 186 -2.23 -16.07 -0.28
C LYS A 186 -1.46 -17.01 -1.21
N THR A 187 -2.11 -17.55 -2.25
CA THR A 187 -1.45 -18.52 -3.15
C THR A 187 -0.34 -17.88 -3.96
N GLU A 188 -0.50 -16.62 -4.35
CA GLU A 188 0.50 -15.85 -5.07
C GLU A 188 0.57 -14.40 -4.58
N ARG A 189 1.78 -13.83 -4.64
CA ARG A 189 1.99 -12.40 -4.37
C ARG A 189 1.43 -11.57 -5.52
N PHE A 190 0.81 -10.44 -5.17
CA PHE A 190 0.38 -9.45 -6.15
C PHE A 190 1.61 -8.83 -6.83
N GLN A 191 1.62 -8.81 -8.16
CA GLN A 191 2.78 -8.41 -8.92
C GLN A 191 2.82 -6.89 -9.15
N TRP A 192 4.01 -6.32 -8.98
CA TRP A 192 4.29 -4.92 -9.26
C TRP A 192 5.38 -4.79 -10.34
N PRO A 193 5.30 -3.77 -11.22
CA PRO A 193 4.24 -2.79 -11.31
C PRO A 193 2.94 -3.37 -11.88
N PHE A 194 1.80 -2.89 -11.38
CA PHE A 194 0.49 -3.19 -11.91
C PHE A 194 0.15 -2.22 -13.05
N ILE A 195 -0.39 -2.73 -14.16
CA ILE A 195 -0.89 -1.90 -15.26
C ILE A 195 -2.41 -1.97 -15.23
N TYR A 196 -3.06 -0.81 -15.11
CA TYR A 196 -4.52 -0.75 -15.13
C TYR A 196 -5.03 -1.25 -16.48
N GLY A 197 -5.87 -2.28 -16.43
CA GLY A 197 -6.59 -2.79 -17.59
C GLY A 197 -7.97 -2.16 -17.68
N ASP A 198 -8.84 -2.81 -18.44
CA ASP A 198 -10.22 -2.41 -18.50
C ASP A 198 -11.04 -2.92 -17.31
N GLU A 199 -10.61 -3.93 -16.59
CA GLU A 199 -11.41 -4.47 -15.48
C GLU A 199 -10.92 -3.95 -14.13
N ASP A 200 -11.86 -3.87 -13.18
CA ASP A 200 -11.52 -3.62 -11.78
C ASP A 200 -10.76 -4.83 -11.24
N VAL A 201 -9.74 -4.58 -10.42
CA VAL A 201 -8.85 -5.61 -9.87
C VAL A 201 -8.85 -5.51 -8.36
N THR A 202 -8.75 -6.67 -7.70
CA THR A 202 -8.60 -6.76 -6.25
C THR A 202 -7.20 -7.26 -5.90
N ALA A 203 -6.52 -6.55 -5.01
CA ALA A 203 -5.33 -7.02 -4.31
C ALA A 203 -5.71 -7.32 -2.85
N TYR A 204 -5.47 -8.55 -2.41
CA TYR A 204 -5.74 -8.96 -1.04
C TYR A 204 -4.56 -8.58 -0.15
N VAL A 205 -4.82 -7.91 0.97
CA VAL A 205 -3.78 -7.42 1.87
C VAL A 205 -3.76 -8.19 3.17
N ASP A 206 -2.56 -8.56 3.57
CA ASP A 206 -2.32 -9.27 4.82
C ASP A 206 -1.80 -8.31 5.90
N PHE A 207 -2.44 -8.33 7.05
CA PHE A 207 -2.07 -7.51 8.21
C PHE A 207 -1.67 -8.41 9.37
N LEU A 208 -0.55 -8.10 9.99
CA LEU A 208 -0.06 -8.75 11.19
C LEU A 208 -0.22 -7.82 12.39
N GLU A 209 -0.88 -8.31 13.44
CA GLU A 209 -1.10 -7.52 14.66
C GLU A 209 0.24 -7.18 15.32
N GLY A 210 0.39 -5.93 15.74
CA GLY A 210 1.58 -5.39 16.36
C GLY A 210 2.50 -4.65 15.38
N ASN A 211 3.66 -4.24 15.89
CA ASN A 211 4.67 -3.49 15.14
C ASN A 211 5.82 -4.42 14.73
N TRP A 212 5.89 -4.72 13.45
CA TRP A 212 6.84 -5.67 12.88
C TRP A 212 7.73 -5.00 11.83
N SER A 213 8.97 -5.47 11.76
CA SER A 213 9.86 -5.27 10.62
C SER A 213 9.66 -6.44 9.66
N ILE A 214 8.99 -6.20 8.54
CA ILE A 214 8.81 -7.22 7.49
C ILE A 214 10.13 -7.36 6.75
N ALA A 215 10.80 -8.49 6.93
CA ALA A 215 12.13 -8.75 6.39
C ALA A 215 12.04 -9.65 5.15
N ASP A 216 12.35 -9.04 4.01
CA ASP A 216 12.54 -9.67 2.69
C ASP A 216 14.02 -9.67 2.27
N SER A 217 14.89 -9.11 3.12
CA SER A 217 16.31 -8.87 2.87
C SER A 217 17.10 -8.86 4.17
N ALA A 218 18.38 -9.25 4.10
CA ALA A 218 19.29 -9.27 5.26
C ALA A 218 19.44 -7.89 5.92
N GLU A 219 19.47 -6.81 5.15
CA GLU A 219 19.57 -5.45 5.70
C GLU A 219 18.32 -5.03 6.47
N THR A 220 17.13 -5.39 5.98
CA THR A 220 15.86 -5.09 6.69
C THR A 220 15.73 -5.94 7.95
N PHE A 221 16.14 -7.21 7.91
CA PHE A 221 16.25 -8.06 9.10
C PHE A 221 17.18 -7.42 10.13
N LYS A 222 18.43 -7.10 9.75
CA LYS A 222 19.44 -6.50 10.64
C LYS A 222 18.94 -5.23 11.29
N ARG A 223 18.32 -4.33 10.52
CA ARG A 223 17.75 -3.08 11.04
C ARG A 223 16.58 -3.31 12.00
N GLY A 224 15.76 -4.33 11.76
CA GLY A 224 14.71 -4.75 12.69
C GLY A 224 15.29 -5.19 14.03
N ILE A 225 16.34 -6.03 14.01
CA ILE A 225 17.06 -6.48 15.20
C ILE A 225 17.72 -5.31 15.94
N SER A 226 18.46 -4.44 15.26
CA SER A 226 19.11 -3.28 15.89
C SER A 226 18.12 -2.26 16.45
N GLY A 227 16.93 -2.16 15.85
CA GLY A 227 15.83 -1.34 16.36
C GLY A 227 15.03 -2.00 17.50
N ASN A 228 15.42 -3.20 17.93
CA ASN A 228 14.69 -4.02 18.90
C ASN A 228 13.20 -4.20 18.54
N LYS A 229 12.90 -4.32 17.24
CA LYS A 229 11.56 -4.57 16.73
C LYS A 229 11.28 -6.08 16.67
N ASN A 230 10.02 -6.44 16.65
CA ASN A 230 9.65 -7.77 16.16
C ASN A 230 10.02 -7.85 14.67
N VAL A 231 10.46 -9.01 14.21
CA VAL A 231 10.91 -9.25 12.84
C VAL A 231 10.11 -10.41 12.27
N TYR A 232 9.54 -10.21 11.08
CA TYR A 232 8.75 -11.21 10.36
C TYR A 232 9.43 -11.51 9.03
N VAL A 233 10.01 -12.69 8.88
CA VAL A 233 10.80 -13.09 7.70
C VAL A 233 9.87 -13.61 6.61
N THR A 234 10.05 -13.15 5.37
CA THR A 234 9.16 -13.47 4.24
C THR A 234 9.85 -14.13 3.05
N ALA A 235 11.16 -14.33 3.16
CA ALA A 235 11.99 -15.01 2.17
C ALA A 235 13.25 -15.52 2.85
N ASP A 236 13.97 -16.44 2.20
CA ASP A 236 15.32 -16.80 2.62
C ASP A 236 16.24 -15.58 2.45
N LEU A 237 17.09 -15.32 3.45
CA LEU A 237 17.92 -14.11 3.52
C LEU A 237 19.41 -14.46 3.46
N ASP A 238 20.11 -13.90 2.48
CA ASP A 238 21.56 -14.03 2.36
C ASP A 238 22.29 -12.84 3.00
N PHE A 239 23.16 -13.12 3.98
CA PHE A 239 23.98 -12.15 4.71
C PHE A 239 25.40 -12.01 4.15
N SER A 240 25.75 -12.68 3.04
CA SER A 240 27.10 -12.64 2.45
C SER A 240 27.65 -11.21 2.25
N ASP A 241 26.80 -10.28 1.81
CA ASP A 241 27.12 -8.84 1.62
C ASP A 241 26.70 -7.95 2.80
N THR A 242 26.21 -8.53 3.90
CA THR A 242 25.69 -7.80 5.06
C THR A 242 26.54 -8.06 6.30
N VAL A 243 27.21 -7.01 6.79
CA VAL A 243 27.96 -7.09 8.05
C VAL A 243 27.00 -7.18 9.24
N TRP A 244 27.07 -8.29 9.98
CA TRP A 244 26.36 -8.43 11.24
C TRP A 244 26.97 -7.54 12.34
N VAL A 245 26.09 -6.88 13.11
CA VAL A 245 26.49 -6.06 14.25
C VAL A 245 25.88 -6.65 15.51
N THR A 246 26.74 -7.13 16.41
CA THR A 246 26.32 -7.62 17.72
C THR A 246 25.55 -6.55 18.50
N THR A 247 24.35 -6.88 18.96
CA THR A 247 23.48 -5.98 19.73
C THR A 247 22.63 -6.77 20.74
N SER A 248 22.01 -6.07 21.69
CA SER A 248 20.98 -6.66 22.54
C SER A 248 19.67 -6.76 21.76
N TYR A 249 18.87 -7.78 22.06
CA TYR A 249 17.58 -8.02 21.44
C TYR A 249 16.60 -8.62 22.45
N ASN A 250 15.36 -8.13 22.45
CA ASN A 250 14.27 -8.53 23.36
C ASN A 250 12.93 -8.56 22.63
N GLY A 251 12.94 -8.75 21.30
CA GLY A 251 11.74 -8.84 20.47
C GLY A 251 11.44 -10.27 20.03
N THR A 252 10.47 -10.40 19.13
CA THR A 252 10.14 -11.68 18.48
C THR A 252 10.74 -11.75 17.07
N ILE A 253 11.44 -12.83 16.76
CA ILE A 253 11.78 -13.23 15.38
C ILE A 253 10.83 -14.34 14.97
N GLU A 254 9.95 -14.05 14.02
CA GLU A 254 9.15 -15.04 13.31
C GLU A 254 9.83 -15.35 11.98
N GLY A 255 10.44 -16.52 11.88
CA GLY A 255 11.15 -16.96 10.70
C GLY A 255 10.24 -17.52 9.60
N ASN A 256 9.00 -17.91 9.91
CA ASN A 256 8.06 -18.54 8.98
C ASN A 256 8.65 -19.72 8.16
N GLY A 257 9.63 -20.43 8.72
CA GLY A 257 10.31 -21.56 8.07
C GLY A 257 11.45 -21.15 7.11
N HIS A 258 11.76 -19.86 7.00
CA HIS A 258 12.83 -19.37 6.14
C HIS A 258 14.23 -19.56 6.71
N LYS A 259 15.22 -19.45 5.82
CA LYS A 259 16.64 -19.59 6.13
C LYS A 259 17.39 -18.27 6.16
N LEU A 260 18.35 -18.13 7.05
CA LEU A 260 19.40 -17.11 7.02
C LEU A 260 20.72 -17.78 6.68
N THR A 261 21.38 -17.38 5.59
CA THR A 261 22.66 -17.94 5.14
C THR A 261 23.76 -16.90 5.15
N GLY A 262 25.02 -17.32 5.16
CA GLY A 262 26.17 -16.43 4.96
C GLY A 262 26.46 -15.49 6.14
N LEU A 263 25.78 -15.67 7.28
CA LEU A 263 25.92 -14.79 8.43
C LEU A 263 27.32 -14.95 9.05
N THR A 264 28.13 -13.90 8.91
CA THR A 264 29.51 -13.87 9.38
C THR A 264 29.71 -12.81 10.47
N LEU A 265 30.37 -13.18 11.55
CA LEU A 265 30.80 -12.28 12.61
C LEU A 265 32.31 -12.43 12.86
N LYS A 266 33.06 -11.34 12.69
CA LYS A 266 34.48 -11.28 13.07
C LYS A 266 34.65 -10.36 14.27
N LYS A 267 35.33 -10.83 15.31
CA LYS A 267 35.62 -10.08 16.53
C LYS A 267 37.06 -10.27 16.96
N ASP A 268 37.64 -9.19 17.46
CA ASP A 268 38.96 -9.19 18.07
C ASP A 268 38.82 -8.77 19.54
N GLY A 269 39.42 -9.54 20.45
CA GLY A 269 39.48 -9.21 21.87
C GLY A 269 40.29 -7.93 22.11
N SER A 270 39.83 -7.08 23.02
CA SER A 270 40.50 -5.84 23.42
C SER A 270 40.53 -5.66 24.93
N LYS A 271 41.39 -4.77 25.45
CA LYS A 271 41.48 -4.50 26.90
C LYS A 271 40.17 -3.99 27.52
N THR A 272 39.28 -3.42 26.72
CA THR A 272 38.02 -2.80 27.18
C THR A 272 36.79 -3.63 26.84
N SER A 273 36.92 -4.67 26.02
CA SER A 273 35.85 -5.59 25.66
C SER A 273 36.30 -7.01 25.97
N THR A 274 35.85 -7.53 27.11
CA THR A 274 36.20 -8.89 27.56
C THR A 274 35.06 -9.90 27.38
N SER A 275 33.91 -9.45 26.89
CA SER A 275 32.68 -10.26 26.72
C SER A 275 31.84 -9.74 25.54
N GLY A 276 30.72 -10.39 25.22
CA GLY A 276 29.85 -9.95 24.10
C GLY A 276 30.30 -10.36 22.71
N PHE A 277 31.04 -11.47 22.58
CA PHE A 277 31.58 -11.97 21.31
C PHE A 277 30.70 -13.03 20.66
N GLY A 278 29.41 -12.73 20.50
CA GLY A 278 28.42 -13.58 19.83
C GLY A 278 27.50 -12.78 18.91
N LEU A 279 26.49 -13.44 18.35
CA LEU A 279 25.46 -12.78 17.53
C LEU A 279 24.74 -11.68 18.30
N PHE A 280 24.44 -11.93 19.57
CA PHE A 280 23.79 -10.97 20.45
C PHE A 280 24.71 -10.64 21.64
N THR A 281 24.62 -9.41 22.15
CA THR A 281 25.14 -9.15 23.49
C THR A 281 24.20 -9.81 24.50
N THR A 282 22.91 -9.46 24.44
CA THR A 282 21.91 -10.03 25.35
C THR A 282 20.66 -10.40 24.58
N LEU A 283 20.18 -11.63 24.77
CA LEU A 283 18.79 -12.00 24.52
C LEU A 283 18.02 -11.78 25.83
N GLY A 284 17.09 -10.83 25.82
CA GLY A 284 16.31 -10.49 27.01
C GLY A 284 15.20 -11.50 27.31
N ALA A 285 14.48 -11.29 28.42
CA ALA A 285 13.47 -12.23 28.92
C ALA A 285 12.24 -12.36 28.02
N ASP A 286 12.02 -11.43 27.10
CA ASP A 286 10.93 -11.47 26.12
C ASP A 286 11.44 -11.80 24.70
N ALA A 287 12.72 -12.17 24.56
CA ALA A 287 13.25 -12.61 23.29
C ALA A 287 12.58 -13.94 22.88
N ASN A 288 11.87 -13.94 21.76
CA ASN A 288 11.19 -15.11 21.24
C ASN A 288 11.68 -15.37 19.81
N LEU A 289 12.46 -16.43 19.60
CA LEU A 289 12.96 -16.80 18.29
C LEU A 289 12.23 -18.05 17.84
N ARG A 290 11.60 -18.03 16.66
CA ARG A 290 10.86 -19.20 16.19
C ARG A 290 10.83 -19.40 14.69
N ASN A 291 10.65 -20.66 14.28
CA ASN A 291 10.49 -21.11 12.90
C ASN A 291 11.59 -20.61 11.97
N LEU A 292 12.85 -20.70 12.40
CA LEU A 292 13.97 -20.08 11.69
C LEU A 292 15.15 -21.04 11.60
N THR A 293 15.77 -21.12 10.42
CA THR A 293 17.05 -21.81 10.24
C THR A 293 18.16 -20.78 9.99
N ILE A 294 19.22 -20.79 10.79
CA ILE A 294 20.48 -20.09 10.50
C ILE A 294 21.48 -21.14 10.02
N GLU A 295 21.83 -21.08 8.74
CA GLU A 295 22.68 -22.08 8.09
C GLU A 295 24.07 -21.49 7.80
N ASN A 296 25.11 -22.27 8.10
CA ASN A 296 26.51 -21.89 7.87
C ASN A 296 26.95 -20.61 8.61
N LEU A 297 26.49 -20.46 9.86
CA LEU A 297 26.95 -19.41 10.77
C LEU A 297 28.48 -19.45 10.91
N THR A 298 29.16 -18.33 10.61
CA THR A 298 30.62 -18.25 10.71
C THR A 298 31.02 -17.19 11.72
N ILE A 299 31.54 -17.59 12.87
CA ILE A 299 32.07 -16.67 13.88
C ILE A 299 33.57 -16.87 14.01
N ARG A 300 34.33 -15.77 13.93
CA ARG A 300 35.78 -15.75 14.10
C ARG A 300 36.15 -14.83 15.25
N PHE A 301 36.80 -15.39 16.26
CA PHE A 301 37.35 -14.64 17.38
C PHE A 301 38.89 -14.70 17.40
N SER A 302 39.56 -13.58 17.65
CA SER A 302 41.01 -13.56 17.93
C SER A 302 41.35 -12.71 19.14
N ALA A 303 42.08 -13.28 20.10
CA ALA A 303 42.67 -12.58 21.21
C ALA A 303 43.94 -11.86 20.74
N SER A 304 43.80 -10.57 20.39
CA SER A 304 44.94 -9.77 19.93
C SER A 304 45.92 -9.38 21.07
N LEU A 305 45.43 -9.41 22.32
CA LEU A 305 46.12 -8.98 23.54
C LEU A 305 45.87 -9.95 24.71
N ALA A 306 46.79 -10.00 25.67
CA ALA A 306 46.59 -10.74 26.92
C ALA A 306 45.38 -10.24 27.70
N GLY A 307 44.66 -11.18 28.32
CA GLY A 307 43.44 -10.92 29.08
C GLY A 307 42.65 -12.20 29.34
N SER A 308 41.42 -12.06 29.83
CA SER A 308 40.46 -13.15 29.99
C SER A 308 39.19 -12.78 29.25
N TYR A 309 38.99 -13.39 28.08
CA TYR A 309 37.81 -13.17 27.24
C TYR A 309 36.79 -14.28 27.47
N ARG A 310 35.51 -13.94 27.33
CA ARG A 310 34.40 -14.91 27.36
C ARG A 310 33.67 -14.86 26.02
N ILE A 311 33.70 -15.96 25.29
CA ILE A 311 33.22 -16.04 23.90
C ILE A 311 32.14 -17.09 23.80
N ALA A 312 31.05 -16.79 23.09
CA ALA A 312 30.00 -17.75 22.80
C ALA A 312 29.33 -17.38 21.47
N PRO A 313 28.87 -18.35 20.67
CA PRO A 313 28.39 -18.06 19.33
C PRO A 313 27.05 -17.30 19.32
N ILE A 314 26.12 -17.63 20.21
CA ILE A 314 24.78 -17.03 20.19
C ILE A 314 24.73 -15.72 20.96
N ALA A 315 25.10 -15.71 22.24
CA ALA A 315 24.97 -14.51 23.08
C ALA A 315 25.98 -14.41 24.24
N ASP A 316 26.21 -13.20 24.76
CA ASP A 316 26.84 -13.07 26.10
C ASP A 316 25.90 -13.59 27.18
N GLU A 317 24.64 -13.18 27.11
CA GLU A 317 23.63 -13.53 28.10
C GLU A 317 22.31 -13.86 27.41
N ILE A 318 21.71 -14.97 27.84
CA ILE A 318 20.32 -15.29 27.52
C ILE A 318 19.55 -15.20 28.85
N LYS A 319 18.62 -14.26 28.98
CA LYS A 319 17.88 -14.08 30.22
C LYS A 319 16.79 -15.14 30.36
N ALA A 320 16.53 -15.56 31.59
CA ALA A 320 15.40 -16.43 31.90
C ALA A 320 14.10 -15.81 31.36
N GLY A 321 13.32 -16.61 30.61
CA GLY A 321 12.13 -16.17 29.89
C GLY A 321 12.31 -16.12 28.37
N ALA A 322 13.54 -16.00 27.86
CA ALA A 322 13.80 -16.10 26.42
C ALA A 322 13.41 -17.49 25.89
N LYS A 323 12.75 -17.57 24.73
CA LYS A 323 12.20 -18.82 24.18
C LYS A 323 12.64 -19.07 22.75
N PHE A 324 13.08 -20.30 22.48
CA PHE A 324 13.39 -20.78 21.13
C PHE A 324 12.40 -21.89 20.74
N ASP A 325 11.80 -21.78 19.56
CA ASP A 325 10.76 -22.71 19.10
C ASP A 325 10.93 -23.03 17.62
N HIS A 326 11.27 -24.27 17.26
CA HIS A 326 11.65 -24.67 15.90
C HIS A 326 12.79 -23.80 15.33
N VAL A 327 13.86 -23.63 16.11
CA VAL A 327 15.05 -22.89 15.72
C VAL A 327 16.20 -23.85 15.45
N THR A 328 16.73 -23.79 14.23
CA THR A 328 17.93 -24.54 13.84
C THR A 328 19.08 -23.57 13.61
N VAL A 329 20.24 -23.84 14.18
CA VAL A 329 21.47 -23.09 13.92
C VAL A 329 22.59 -24.08 13.62
N THR A 330 23.19 -23.98 12.44
CA THR A 330 24.38 -24.73 12.06
C THR A 330 25.54 -23.80 11.77
N GLY A 331 26.75 -24.18 12.17
CA GLY A 331 27.94 -23.39 11.83
C GLY A 331 29.17 -23.68 12.68
N GLU A 332 30.06 -22.71 12.71
CA GLU A 332 31.35 -22.78 13.39
C GLU A 332 31.67 -21.46 14.12
N LEU A 333 32.15 -21.58 15.35
CA LEU A 333 32.94 -20.58 16.05
C LEU A 333 34.41 -21.03 16.05
N SER A 334 35.23 -20.39 15.22
CA SER A 334 36.69 -20.52 15.28
C SER A 334 37.28 -19.44 16.16
N TYR A 335 38.21 -19.84 17.04
CA TYR A 335 38.81 -18.93 18.01
C TYR A 335 40.33 -19.12 18.12
N ASP A 336 41.03 -18.00 18.25
CA ASP A 336 42.44 -17.93 18.63
C ASP A 336 42.57 -17.25 20.00
N ILE A 337 42.89 -18.03 21.04
CA ILE A 337 43.14 -17.52 22.40
C ILE A 337 44.60 -17.70 22.83
N SER A 338 45.52 -17.94 21.89
CA SER A 338 46.94 -18.22 22.18
C SER A 338 47.62 -17.14 23.04
N LYS A 339 47.24 -15.87 22.85
CA LYS A 339 47.73 -14.72 23.62
C LYS A 339 46.98 -14.48 24.94
N ALA A 340 45.87 -15.18 25.17
CA ALA A 340 44.98 -15.00 26.31
C ALA A 340 44.47 -16.35 26.83
N PRO A 341 45.36 -17.25 27.30
CA PRO A 341 45.04 -18.65 27.61
C PRO A 341 44.07 -18.83 28.78
N THR A 342 43.81 -17.79 29.57
CA THR A 342 42.80 -17.79 30.64
C THR A 342 41.39 -17.45 30.15
N SER A 343 41.19 -17.35 28.83
CA SER A 343 39.88 -17.11 28.21
C SER A 343 39.04 -18.37 28.17
N GLU A 344 37.72 -18.19 28.16
CA GLU A 344 36.74 -19.27 28.17
C GLU A 344 35.84 -19.18 26.94
N VAL A 345 35.60 -20.33 26.30
CA VAL A 345 34.70 -20.47 25.15
C VAL A 345 33.52 -21.33 25.56
N TYR A 346 32.32 -20.83 25.29
CA TYR A 346 31.06 -21.43 25.67
C TYR A 346 30.29 -21.89 24.42
N PRO A 347 29.52 -22.99 24.51
CA PRO A 347 28.87 -23.59 23.35
C PRO A 347 27.70 -22.75 22.81
N ILE A 348 26.97 -22.04 23.68
CA ILE A 348 25.76 -21.28 23.29
C ILE A 348 25.85 -19.85 23.80
N ALA A 349 25.89 -19.67 25.12
CA ALA A 349 25.97 -18.37 25.77
C ALA A 349 26.93 -18.36 26.96
N VAL A 350 27.47 -17.18 27.28
CA VAL A 350 28.41 -16.99 28.40
C VAL A 350 27.71 -17.02 29.77
N LYS A 351 26.48 -16.51 29.86
CA LYS A 351 25.68 -16.42 31.09
C LYS A 351 24.29 -17.01 30.90
N ASN A 352 23.80 -17.68 31.95
CA ASN A 352 22.48 -18.30 32.13
C ASN A 352 22.12 -19.42 31.13
N GLY A 353 22.50 -19.28 29.84
CA GLY A 353 22.09 -20.20 28.79
C GLY A 353 20.60 -20.14 28.49
N ILE A 354 20.12 -21.07 27.66
CA ILE A 354 18.69 -21.32 27.47
C ILE A 354 18.36 -22.66 28.13
N SER A 355 17.20 -22.73 28.80
CA SER A 355 16.78 -23.96 29.49
C SER A 355 16.08 -24.91 28.52
N ASP A 356 16.14 -26.22 28.78
CA ASP A 356 15.42 -27.22 27.98
C ASP A 356 13.91 -26.96 27.94
N ALA A 357 13.34 -26.37 29.00
CA ALA A 357 11.92 -26.03 29.06
C ALA A 357 11.53 -24.82 28.19
N ASP A 358 12.51 -23.98 27.84
CA ASP A 358 12.34 -22.81 26.97
C ASP A 358 12.76 -23.10 25.52
N MET A 359 13.12 -24.34 25.21
CA MET A 359 13.42 -24.84 23.86
C MET A 359 12.36 -25.84 23.41
N THR A 360 11.80 -25.65 22.23
CA THR A 360 10.91 -26.62 21.57
C THR A 360 11.43 -26.92 20.18
N ASP A 361 11.69 -28.19 19.87
CA ASP A 361 12.19 -28.67 18.57
C ASP A 361 13.36 -27.85 18.00
N CYS A 362 14.34 -27.55 18.85
CA CYS A 362 15.49 -26.73 18.48
C CYS A 362 16.75 -27.57 18.27
N ASP A 363 17.57 -27.16 17.31
CA ASP A 363 18.83 -27.83 16.99
C ASP A 363 19.96 -26.79 16.84
N LEU A 364 20.85 -26.70 17.83
CA LEU A 364 21.91 -25.70 17.91
C LEU A 364 23.29 -26.34 17.72
N ASN A 365 23.59 -26.72 16.47
CA ASN A 365 24.81 -27.43 16.07
C ASN A 365 25.92 -26.47 15.62
N ILE A 366 26.65 -25.91 16.59
CA ILE A 366 27.75 -24.98 16.32
C ILE A 366 29.07 -25.62 16.78
N SER A 367 29.97 -25.86 15.83
CA SER A 367 31.28 -26.42 16.12
C SER A 367 32.19 -25.37 16.77
N LEU A 368 32.90 -25.74 17.83
CA LEU A 368 33.90 -24.89 18.48
C LEU A 368 35.30 -25.33 18.02
N VAL A 369 36.04 -24.44 17.36
CA VAL A 369 37.33 -24.79 16.75
C VAL A 369 38.45 -23.89 17.29
N ASN A 370 39.35 -24.45 18.10
CA ASN A 370 40.60 -23.78 18.43
C ASN A 370 41.52 -23.81 17.21
N VAL A 371 41.84 -22.64 16.65
CA VAL A 371 42.69 -22.59 15.45
C VAL A 371 44.16 -22.95 15.74
N ASN A 372 44.54 -23.08 17.01
CA ASN A 372 45.90 -23.40 17.44
C ASN A 372 46.09 -24.86 17.94
N GLY A 373 45.06 -25.70 17.93
CA GLY A 373 45.12 -27.07 18.43
C GLY A 373 44.10 -27.38 19.52
#